data_AF-A0A3M5JAT2-F1
#
_entry.id   AF-A0A3M5JAT2-F1
#
_cell.length_a   1.000
_cell.length_b   1.000
_cell.length_c   1.000
_cell.angle_alpha   90.00
_cell.angle_beta   90.00
_cell.angle_gamma   90.00
#
_symmetry.space_group_name_H-M   'P 1'
#
loop_
_entity.id
_entity.type
_entity.pdbx_description
1 polymer ?
#
loop_
_entity_poly.entity_id
_entity_poly.type
_entity_poly.pdbx_seq_one_letter_code
_entity_poly.pdbx_strand_id
1 'polypeptide(L)'
;MDDKIKWVQINALVPLSQRELLKQRARETELTISQLIDKLITSSCVQVTPGLSGQLKELNAWLGRINSNINMLAHHANKHREKADAQLICFQLAQIGRDTQQLTTIASDLKKSRRSRKKVEASA
;
A
#
# COMPACT_ATOMS: atom_id res chain seq x y z
N MET A 1 -25.08 -21.57 -30.23
CA MET A 1 -25.53 -21.47 -28.82
C MET A 1 -25.44 -20.00 -28.48
N ASP A 2 -26.58 -19.32 -28.40
CA ASP A 2 -26.61 -17.91 -27.98
C ASP A 2 -26.27 -17.86 -26.50
N ASP A 3 -25.07 -17.37 -26.18
CA ASP A 3 -24.74 -16.97 -24.81
C ASP A 3 -25.67 -15.83 -24.42
N LYS A 4 -26.70 -16.15 -23.63
CA LYS A 4 -27.63 -15.15 -23.09
C LYS A 4 -26.83 -14.16 -22.25
N ILE A 5 -26.70 -12.92 -22.74
CA ILE A 5 -26.09 -11.83 -22.00
C ILE A 5 -26.85 -11.64 -20.67
N LYS A 6 -26.16 -11.87 -19.56
CA LYS A 6 -26.70 -11.67 -18.21
C LYS A 6 -26.48 -10.21 -17.81
N TRP A 7 -27.55 -9.43 -17.83
CA TRP A 7 -27.52 -8.05 -17.37
C TRP A 7 -27.57 -7.98 -15.85
N VAL A 8 -26.79 -7.08 -15.27
CA VAL A 8 -26.79 -6.76 -13.83
C VAL A 8 -26.95 -5.26 -13.63
N GLN A 9 -27.71 -4.86 -12.62
CA GLN A 9 -27.87 -3.45 -12.27
C GLN A 9 -26.76 -3.01 -11.32
N ILE A 10 -26.03 -1.96 -11.69
CA ILE A 10 -25.03 -1.32 -10.83
C ILE A 10 -25.67 -0.10 -10.18
N ASN A 11 -25.75 -0.08 -8.85
CA ASN A 11 -26.21 1.07 -8.09
C ASN A 11 -25.00 1.85 -7.54
N ALA A 12 -24.91 3.13 -7.86
CA ALA A 12 -23.83 4.00 -7.39
C ALA A 12 -24.40 5.25 -6.72
N LEU A 13 -23.84 5.60 -5.57
CA LEU A 13 -24.10 6.88 -4.90
C LEU A 13 -23.11 7.91 -5.44
N VAL A 14 -23.63 8.96 -6.06
CA VAL A 14 -22.84 10.08 -6.58
C VAL A 14 -23.33 11.40 -5.98
N PRO A 15 -22.43 12.34 -5.67
CA PRO A 15 -22.81 13.70 -5.30
C PRO A 15 -23.68 14.35 -6.38
N LEU A 16 -24.63 15.18 -5.98
CA LEU A 16 -25.56 15.84 -6.90
C LEU A 16 -24.83 16.68 -7.98
N SER A 17 -23.76 17.37 -7.59
CA SER A 17 -22.91 18.14 -8.51
C SER A 17 -22.28 17.27 -9.61
N GLN A 18 -21.89 16.03 -9.26
CA GLN A 18 -21.32 15.09 -10.22
C GLN A 18 -22.38 14.45 -11.12
N ARG A 19 -23.61 14.28 -10.62
CA ARG A 19 -24.74 13.81 -11.43
C ARG A 19 -25.07 14.79 -12.56
N GLU A 20 -25.08 16.09 -12.28
CA GLU A 20 -25.35 17.10 -13.31
C GLU A 20 -24.21 17.19 -14.32
N LEU A 21 -22.95 17.08 -13.87
CA LEU A 21 -21.80 16.96 -14.76
C LEU A 21 -21.89 15.72 -15.67
N LEU A 22 -22.30 14.56 -15.12
CA LEU A 22 -22.50 13.34 -15.90
C LEU A 22 -23.60 13.50 -16.96
N LYS A 23 -24.72 14.14 -16.62
CA LYS A 23 -25.79 14.45 -17.56
C LYS A 23 -25.32 15.35 -18.69
N GLN A 24 -24.56 16.40 -18.36
CA GLN A 24 -24.03 17.33 -19.34
C GLN A 24 -23.10 16.60 -20.32
N ARG A 25 -22.13 15.83 -19.81
CA ARG A 25 -21.20 15.05 -20.64
C ARG A 25 -21.91 13.99 -21.49
N ALA A 26 -22.96 13.37 -20.95
CA ALA A 26 -23.79 12.43 -21.71
C ALA A 26 -24.46 13.11 -22.91
N ARG A 27 -24.98 14.34 -22.73
CA ARG A 27 -25.51 15.15 -23.84
C ARG A 27 -24.44 15.55 -24.85
N GLU A 28 -23.28 16.01 -24.39
CA GLU A 28 -22.16 16.43 -25.25
C GLU A 28 -21.60 15.28 -26.09
N THR A 29 -21.74 14.04 -25.62
CA THR A 29 -21.28 12.83 -26.31
C THR A 29 -22.40 12.08 -27.05
N GLU A 30 -23.62 12.62 -27.05
CA GLU A 30 -24.82 11.97 -27.61
C GLU A 30 -25.10 10.56 -27.06
N LEU A 31 -24.74 10.33 -25.80
CA LEU A 31 -24.96 9.06 -25.10
C LEU A 31 -25.99 9.22 -23.98
N THR A 32 -26.67 8.12 -23.63
CA THR A 32 -27.35 8.05 -22.34
C THR A 32 -26.31 7.96 -21.21
N ILE A 33 -26.70 8.35 -19.98
CA ILE A 33 -25.81 8.25 -18.82
C ILE A 33 -25.30 6.81 -18.64
N SER A 34 -26.17 5.80 -18.84
CA SER A 34 -25.79 4.39 -18.73
C SER A 34 -24.77 3.98 -19.79
N GLN A 35 -24.95 4.40 -21.05
CA GLN A 35 -23.99 4.11 -22.14
C GLN A 35 -22.66 4.84 -21.93
N LEU A 36 -22.70 6.08 -21.41
CA LEU A 36 -21.49 6.80 -21.06
C LEU A 36 -20.73 6.10 -19.93
N ILE A 37 -21.42 5.66 -18.87
CA ILE A 37 -20.82 4.90 -17.77
C ILE A 37 -20.25 3.57 -18.28
N ASP A 38 -20.99 2.84 -19.11
CA ASP A 38 -20.53 1.58 -19.71
C ASP A 38 -19.26 1.78 -20.56
N LYS A 39 -19.25 2.81 -21.42
CA LYS A 39 -18.04 3.19 -22.17
C LYS A 39 -16.90 3.59 -21.24
N LEU A 40 -17.16 4.37 -20.19
CA LEU A 40 -16.13 4.77 -19.23
C LEU A 40 -15.58 3.56 -18.50
N ILE A 41 -16.40 2.63 -18.00
CA ILE A 41 -15.94 1.40 -17.34
C ILE A 41 -15.10 0.55 -18.31
N THR A 42 -15.55 0.41 -19.56
CA THR A 42 -14.88 -0.43 -20.55
C THR A 42 -13.58 0.20 -21.08
N SER A 43 -13.49 1.53 -21.14
CA SER A 43 -12.34 2.27 -21.69
C SER A 43 -11.38 2.80 -20.63
N SER A 44 -11.78 2.89 -19.37
CA SER A 44 -10.93 3.43 -18.31
C SER A 44 -9.93 2.38 -17.85
N CYS A 45 -8.65 2.66 -18.10
CA CYS A 45 -7.57 1.99 -17.39
C CYS A 45 -7.63 2.45 -15.93
N VAL A 46 -8.13 1.58 -15.04
CA VAL A 46 -8.05 1.83 -13.60
C VAL A 46 -6.57 1.80 -13.23
N GLN A 47 -5.97 2.98 -13.07
CA GLN A 47 -4.67 3.09 -12.42
C GLN A 47 -4.89 2.84 -10.93
N VAL A 48 -4.86 1.56 -10.56
CA VAL A 48 -4.66 1.17 -9.16
C VAL A 48 -3.31 1.76 -8.79
N THR A 49 -3.30 2.79 -7.94
CA THR A 49 -2.06 3.16 -7.26
C THR A 49 -1.68 1.90 -6.50
N PRO A 50 -0.60 1.18 -6.88
CA PRO A 50 -0.27 -0.03 -6.17
C PRO A 50 0.06 0.44 -4.76
N GLY A 51 -0.81 0.11 -3.81
CA GLY A 51 -0.49 0.30 -2.40
C GLY A 51 0.87 -0.34 -2.12
N LEU A 52 1.51 0.04 -1.00
CA LEU A 52 2.78 -0.59 -0.60
C LEU A 52 2.69 -2.11 -0.82
N SER A 53 3.63 -2.64 -1.60
CA SER A 53 3.70 -4.08 -1.87
C SER A 53 3.70 -4.83 -0.53
N GLY A 54 3.21 -6.07 -0.49
CA GLY A 54 3.18 -6.86 0.75
C GLY A 54 4.52 -6.86 1.49
N GLN A 55 5.61 -6.94 0.74
CA GLN A 55 6.98 -6.86 1.26
C GLN A 55 7.33 -5.48 1.86
N LEU A 56 6.85 -4.37 1.29
CA LEU A 56 7.04 -3.04 1.86
C LEU A 56 6.18 -2.82 3.11
N LYS A 57 4.97 -3.39 3.17
CA LYS A 57 4.13 -3.39 4.39
C LYS A 57 4.82 -4.14 5.51
N GLU A 58 5.40 -5.30 5.20
CA GLU A 58 6.17 -6.11 6.15
C GLU A 58 7.41 -5.36 6.65
N LEU A 59 8.18 -4.74 5.75
CA LEU A 59 9.32 -3.90 6.11
C LEU A 59 8.90 -2.75 7.05
N ASN A 60 7.78 -2.09 6.75
CA ASN A 60 7.26 -1.02 7.60
C ASN A 60 6.82 -1.52 8.99
N ALA A 61 6.21 -2.71 9.07
CA ALA A 61 5.83 -3.32 10.33
C ALA A 61 7.05 -3.70 11.19
N TRP A 62 8.14 -4.16 10.57
CA TRP A 62 9.41 -4.41 11.25
C TRP A 62 10.03 -3.13 11.79
N LEU A 63 10.06 -2.05 11.00
CA LEU A 63 10.54 -0.74 11.45
C LEU A 63 9.71 -0.21 12.64
N GLY A 64 8.39 -0.39 12.61
CA GLY A 64 7.50 -0.03 13.71
C GLY A 64 7.83 -0.79 15.01
N ARG A 65 8.08 -2.10 14.92
CA ARG A 65 8.48 -2.93 16.07
C ARG A 65 9.81 -2.49 16.67
N ILE A 66 10.83 -2.27 15.84
CA ILE A 66 12.15 -1.80 16.28
C ILE A 66 12.03 -0.44 16.99
N ASN A 67 11.30 0.50 16.39
CA ASN A 67 11.10 1.82 16.98
C ASN A 67 10.40 1.75 18.34
N SER A 68 9.36 0.93 18.46
CA SER A 68 8.64 0.71 19.72
C SER A 68 9.57 0.16 20.81
N ASN A 69 10.38 -0.86 20.47
CA ASN A 69 11.32 -1.47 21.41
C ASN A 69 12.38 -0.48 21.89
N ILE A 70 12.97 0.30 20.98
CA ILE A 70 13.94 1.35 21.33
C ILE A 70 13.29 2.39 22.26
N ASN A 71 12.07 2.82 21.95
CA ASN A 71 11.34 3.78 22.79
C ASN A 71 11.07 3.22 24.19
N MET A 72 10.70 1.95 24.33
CA MET A 72 10.49 1.34 25.64
C MET A 72 11.78 1.29 26.46
N LEU A 73 12.90 0.94 25.83
CA LEU A 73 14.20 0.91 26.51
C LEU A 73 14.65 2.31 26.94
N ALA A 74 14.50 3.30 26.06
CA ALA A 74 14.79 4.69 26.37
C ALA A 74 13.90 5.20 27.51
N HIS A 75 12.61 4.88 27.48
CA HIS A 75 11.68 5.25 28.54
C HIS A 75 12.06 4.60 29.88
N HIS A 76 12.39 3.31 29.87
CA HIS A 76 12.85 2.58 31.06
C HIS A 76 14.15 3.18 31.62
N ALA A 77 15.15 3.42 30.78
CA ALA A 77 16.40 4.05 31.17
C ALA A 77 16.17 5.43 31.80
N ASN A 78 15.32 6.26 31.19
CA ASN A 78 15.02 7.61 31.69
C ASN A 78 14.20 7.60 32.98
N LYS A 79 13.26 6.65 33.12
CA LYS A 79 12.41 6.52 34.30
C LYS A 79 13.19 6.06 35.53
N HIS A 80 14.09 5.09 35.35
CA HIS A 80 14.81 4.46 36.45
C HIS A 80 16.23 5.02 36.68
N ARG A 81 16.79 5.76 35.69
CA ARG A 81 18.10 6.42 35.75
C ARG A 81 19.19 5.48 36.26
N GLU A 82 19.84 5.81 37.37
CA GLU A 82 20.91 5.04 38.01
C GLU A 82 20.47 3.65 38.49
N LYS A 83 19.15 3.44 38.65
CA LYS A 83 18.56 2.14 39.04
C LYS A 83 18.07 1.32 37.84
N ALA A 84 18.31 1.79 36.61
CA ALA A 84 17.93 1.05 35.43
C ALA A 84 18.80 -0.23 35.32
N ASP A 85 18.16 -1.36 35.05
CA ASP A 85 18.87 -2.60 34.78
C ASP A 85 19.62 -2.52 33.44
N ALA A 86 20.90 -2.16 33.52
CA ALA A 86 21.77 -2.02 32.37
C ALA A 86 22.00 -3.35 31.64
N GLN A 87 22.00 -4.50 32.34
CA GLN A 87 22.21 -5.80 31.72
C GLN A 87 21.00 -6.17 30.85
N LEU A 88 19.79 -5.97 31.38
CA LEU A 88 18.57 -6.21 30.62
C LEU A 88 18.48 -5.28 29.40
N ILE A 89 18.82 -4.00 29.55
CA ILE A 89 18.84 -3.05 28.41
C ILE A 89 19.83 -3.51 27.34
N CYS A 90 21.06 -3.87 27.72
CA CYS A 90 22.07 -4.36 26.80
C CYS A 90 21.63 -5.65 26.08
N PHE A 91 21.00 -6.58 26.80
CA PHE A 91 20.45 -7.81 26.22
C PHE A 91 19.39 -7.50 25.15
N GLN A 92 18.46 -6.58 25.44
CA GLN A 92 17.40 -6.20 24.50
C GLN A 92 17.96 -5.43 23.29
N LEU A 93 18.94 -4.55 23.48
CA LEU A 93 19.64 -3.89 22.38
C LEU A 93 20.35 -4.90 21.47
N ALA A 94 20.94 -5.96 22.02
CA ALA A 94 21.55 -7.02 21.22
C ALA A 94 20.52 -7.81 20.40
N GLN A 95 19.30 -8.02 20.91
CA GLN A 95 18.20 -8.60 20.13
C GLN A 95 17.80 -7.68 18.97
N ILE A 96 17.60 -6.38 19.24
CA ILE A 96 17.27 -5.39 18.20
C ILE A 96 18.38 -5.32 17.12
N GLY A 97 19.65 -5.47 17.53
CA GLY A 97 20.78 -5.57 16.61
C GLY A 97 20.69 -6.77 15.65
N ARG A 98 20.22 -7.92 16.13
CA ARG A 98 19.98 -9.10 15.26
C ARG A 98 18.79 -8.89 14.33
N ASP A 99 17.70 -8.33 14.84
CA ASP A 99 16.51 -8.02 14.04
C ASP A 99 16.82 -7.04 12.90
N THR A 100 17.64 -6.03 13.18
CA THR A 100 18.10 -5.05 12.16
C THR A 100 19.01 -5.69 11.11
N GLN A 101 19.87 -6.64 11.48
CA GLN A 101 20.67 -7.41 10.51
C GLN A 101 19.78 -8.24 9.58
N GLN A 102 18.78 -8.95 10.12
CA GLN A 102 17.82 -9.71 9.33
C GLN A 102 17.02 -8.80 8.39
N LEU A 103 16.58 -7.64 8.88
CA LEU A 103 15.86 -6.65 8.09
C LEU A 103 16.71 -6.11 6.93
N THR A 104 18.01 -5.93 7.16
CA THR A 104 18.95 -5.46 6.14
C THR A 104 19.06 -6.47 4.99
N THR A 105 19.08 -7.77 5.30
CA THR A 105 19.06 -8.83 4.29
C THR A 105 17.79 -8.75 3.44
N ILE A 106 16.62 -8.69 4.08
CA ILE A 106 15.31 -8.60 3.39
C ILE A 106 15.24 -7.34 2.52
N ALA A 107 15.67 -6.19 3.02
CA ALA A 107 15.70 -4.94 2.28
C ALA A 107 16.66 -4.99 1.08
N SER A 108 17.79 -5.68 1.22
CA SER A 108 18.76 -5.87 0.14
C SER A 108 18.20 -6.73 -1.00
N ASP A 109 17.45 -7.79 -0.66
CA ASP A 109 16.82 -8.67 -1.64
C ASP A 109 15.66 -7.98 -2.35
N LEU A 110 14.91 -7.13 -1.64
CA LEU A 110 13.91 -6.25 -2.23
C LEU A 110 14.52 -5.30 -3.27
N LYS A 111 15.69 -4.73 -2.96
CA LYS A 111 16.42 -3.82 -3.85
C LYS A 111 16.94 -4.53 -5.10
N LYS A 112 17.40 -5.77 -4.97
CA LYS A 112 17.81 -6.62 -6.11
C LYS A 112 16.62 -6.96 -7.01
N SER A 113 15.49 -7.37 -6.42
CA SER A 113 14.25 -7.69 -7.15
C SER A 113 13.69 -6.49 -7.93
N ARG A 114 13.75 -5.27 -7.36
CA ARG A 114 13.38 -4.05 -8.10
C ARG A 114 14.32 -3.76 -9.28
N ARG A 115 15.62 -4.02 -9.14
CA ARG A 115 16.61 -3.79 -10.21
C ARG A 115 16.44 -4.75 -11.38
N SER A 116 16.17 -6.03 -11.11
CA SER A 116 15.92 -7.03 -12.17
C SER A 116 14.65 -6.70 -12.95
N ARG A 117 13.56 -6.33 -12.25
CA ARG A 117 12.29 -5.94 -12.90
C ARG A 117 12.44 -4.73 -13.82
N LYS A 118 13.17 -3.70 -13.37
CA LYS A 118 13.47 -2.50 -14.16
C LYS A 118 14.33 -2.79 -15.40
N LYS A 119 15.19 -3.81 -15.34
CA LYS A 119 16.02 -4.24 -16.48
C LYS A 119 15.19 -4.97 -17.54
N VAL A 120 14.22 -5.79 -17.12
CA VAL A 120 13.26 -6.46 -18.02
C VAL A 120 12.35 -5.45 -18.73
N GLU A 121 11.82 -4.47 -18.00
CA GLU A 121 10.99 -3.40 -18.58
C GLU A 121 11.74 -2.48 -19.55
N ALA A 122 13.06 -2.32 -19.38
CA ALA A 122 13.89 -1.52 -20.29
C ALA A 122 14.36 -2.30 -21.54
N SER A 123 14.14 -3.62 -21.58
CA SER A 123 14.56 -4.50 -22.68
C SER A 123 13.38 -5.02 -23.52
N ALA A 124 12.16 -4.60 -23.17
CA ALA A 124 10.90 -4.88 -23.84
C ALA A 124 10.40 -3.63 -24.56
#